data_AF-X8DIR2-F1
#
_entry.id   AF-X8DIR2-F1
#
_cell.length_a   1.000
_cell.length_b   1.000
_cell.length_c   1.000
_cell.angle_alpha   90.00
_cell.angle_beta   90.00
_cell.angle_gamma   90.00
#
_symmetry.space_group_name_H-M   'P 1'
#
loop_
_entity.id
_entity.type
_entity.pdbx_description
1 polymer ?
#
loop_
_entity_poly.entity_id
_entity_poly.type
_entity_poly.pdbx_seq_one_letter_code
_entity_poly.pdbx_strand_id
1 'polypeptide(L)'
;MGKPELHEQLEDCLSLTITTPSADDAARPVLVWFHGGGFTTGAGSLRCYGGHRLTRDGNIVVVAVNYRVGIFGYLMAEGISAGNLATADHLAALQWVHANISAFGGDPHNVTIAGQSAGAHSVLCLLGMPSTRGLFTRAILQSGPAFLGIGSARMARHGGKRFLAHLNGDPRTASTAEILRAQEQMVLDSAGFLNLSPSSGLTTIPGVEPLPDNRQWADEIRMRANDLDIIIGTTGQEMSAFHRQNTAMKRLRKLPILGPLIASTIEHTLGEIIFGAPARRIARRLAKAGARVWIYKFDYRAPASTFGATHCIELPFLLGTDTDWEHAPMLAGAHSEDIAAIGQRTRAAWLSFIRSGAPVVTPAWQPYSPSTRSIYRLGSPDDR
;
A
#
# COMPACT_ATOMS: atom_id res chain seq x y z
N MET A 1 -9.29 1.45 10.95
CA MET A 1 -7.94 1.57 11.55
C MET A 1 -8.14 1.78 13.05
N GLY A 2 -7.23 1.29 13.90
CA GLY A 2 -7.41 1.24 15.37
C GLY A 2 -7.56 2.60 16.07
N LYS A 3 -7.18 2.69 17.35
CA LYS A 3 -7.25 3.95 18.10
C LYS A 3 -6.37 5.02 17.43
N PRO A 4 -6.88 6.26 17.20
CA PRO A 4 -6.05 7.31 16.63
C PRO A 4 -4.90 7.66 17.57
N GLU A 5 -3.70 7.67 17.03
CA GLU A 5 -2.50 8.18 17.72
C GLU A 5 -2.38 9.69 17.48
N LEU A 6 -2.16 10.43 18.56
CA LEU A 6 -1.91 11.86 18.50
C LEU A 6 -0.39 12.07 18.42
N HIS A 7 0.12 12.07 17.20
CA HIS A 7 1.44 12.62 16.90
C HIS A 7 1.28 14.04 16.38
N GLU A 8 2.23 14.91 16.71
CA GLU A 8 2.31 16.23 16.10
C GLU A 8 2.53 16.08 14.58
N GLN A 9 1.77 16.83 13.78
CA GLN A 9 1.89 16.80 12.32
C GLN A 9 2.79 17.96 11.88
N LEU A 10 4.00 17.64 11.43
CA LEU A 10 5.02 18.61 11.04
C LEU A 10 5.51 18.33 9.60
N GLU A 11 6.05 19.35 8.94
CA GLU A 11 6.72 19.18 7.64
C GLU A 11 8.09 18.50 7.79
N ASP A 12 8.74 18.65 8.95
CA ASP A 12 9.88 17.84 9.37
C ASP A 12 9.42 16.42 9.74
N CYS A 13 9.10 15.65 8.71
CA CYS A 13 8.51 14.31 8.84
C CYS A 13 9.36 13.21 8.20
N LEU A 14 10.45 13.55 7.50
CA LEU A 14 11.30 12.59 6.79
C LEU A 14 12.14 11.77 7.76
N SER A 15 11.52 10.73 8.29
CA SER A 15 12.06 9.85 9.33
C SER A 15 11.72 8.40 9.02
N LEU A 16 12.41 7.47 9.67
CA LEU A 16 12.09 6.05 9.62
C LEU A 16 12.18 5.45 11.02
N THR A 17 11.39 4.40 11.26
CA THR A 17 11.39 3.63 12.50
C THR A 17 11.97 2.27 12.24
N ILE A 18 12.95 1.84 13.04
CA ILE A 18 13.57 0.52 12.93
C ILE A 18 13.12 -0.34 14.10
N THR A 19 12.51 -1.48 13.78
CA THR A 19 12.26 -2.56 14.75
C THR A 19 13.22 -3.70 14.43
N THR A 20 14.14 -4.00 15.34
CA THR A 20 15.15 -5.05 15.16
C THR A 20 15.21 -5.96 16.39
N PRO A 21 15.51 -7.27 16.27
CA PRO A 21 15.70 -8.14 17.43
C PRO A 21 16.91 -7.71 18.27
N SER A 22 17.96 -7.20 17.62
CA SER A 22 19.21 -6.78 18.24
C SER A 22 20.06 -5.99 17.23
N ALA A 23 20.80 -4.99 17.69
CA ALA A 23 21.78 -4.25 16.89
C ALA A 23 23.14 -4.97 16.99
N ASP A 24 23.30 -6.04 16.20
CA ASP A 24 24.47 -6.91 16.12
C ASP A 24 24.82 -7.23 14.65
N ASP A 25 25.83 -8.07 14.39
CA ASP A 25 26.27 -8.38 13.03
C ASP A 25 25.53 -9.59 12.39
N ALA A 26 24.33 -9.95 12.86
CA ALA A 26 23.67 -11.19 12.42
C ALA A 26 23.10 -11.16 10.98
N ALA A 27 23.20 -10.03 10.26
CA ALA A 27 22.80 -9.87 8.85
C ALA A 27 21.40 -10.45 8.53
N ARG A 28 20.38 -9.98 9.27
CA ARG A 28 19.00 -10.47 9.15
C ARG A 28 18.31 -9.92 7.89
N PRO A 29 17.36 -10.66 7.28
CA PRO A 29 16.52 -10.10 6.22
C PRO A 29 15.83 -8.80 6.67
N VAL A 30 15.66 -7.87 5.74
CA VAL A 30 15.09 -6.55 6.00
C VAL A 30 13.76 -6.39 5.26
N LEU A 31 12.72 -5.95 5.97
CA LEU A 31 11.45 -5.51 5.40
C LEU A 31 11.35 -3.99 5.48
N VAL A 32 11.29 -3.30 4.34
CA VAL A 32 11.01 -1.85 4.30
C VAL A 32 9.53 -1.64 3.97
N TRP A 33 8.80 -0.98 4.87
CA TRP A 33 7.36 -0.78 4.81
C TRP A 33 6.99 0.64 4.39
N PHE A 34 6.13 0.74 3.36
CA PHE A 34 5.49 1.96 2.90
C PHE A 34 3.99 1.92 3.18
N HIS A 35 3.51 2.89 3.96
CA HIS A 35 2.13 2.92 4.42
C HIS A 35 1.10 3.27 3.32
N GLY A 36 -0.17 2.97 3.59
CA GLY A 36 -1.30 3.41 2.76
C GLY A 36 -1.76 4.82 3.12
N GLY A 37 -2.99 5.17 2.74
CA GLY A 37 -3.61 6.46 3.10
C GLY A 37 -3.96 7.36 1.93
N GLY A 38 -4.21 6.78 0.74
CA GLY A 38 -4.74 7.50 -0.42
C GLY A 38 -3.87 8.65 -0.91
N PHE A 39 -2.56 8.56 -0.67
CA PHE A 39 -1.56 9.60 -0.96
C PHE A 39 -1.67 10.88 -0.12
N THR A 40 -2.69 11.04 0.73
CA THR A 40 -2.94 12.28 1.50
C THR A 40 -2.75 12.14 3.00
N THR A 41 -2.67 10.91 3.50
CA THR A 41 -2.59 10.60 4.93
C THR A 41 -1.69 9.40 5.20
N GLY A 42 -1.41 9.16 6.48
CA GLY A 42 -0.63 8.03 6.97
C GLY A 42 0.76 8.44 7.45
N ALA A 43 1.37 7.55 8.23
CA ALA A 43 2.76 7.64 8.66
C ALA A 43 3.28 6.23 8.94
N GLY A 44 4.55 5.95 8.64
CA GLY A 44 5.24 4.73 9.03
C GLY A 44 5.41 4.59 10.55
N SER A 45 5.39 5.70 11.29
CA SER A 45 5.48 5.71 12.76
C SER A 45 4.20 5.26 13.49
N LEU A 46 3.09 5.03 12.79
CA LEU A 46 1.85 4.55 13.42
C LEU A 46 2.04 3.14 13.99
N ARG A 47 1.63 2.90 15.25
CA ARG A 47 1.82 1.59 15.92
C ARG A 47 1.11 0.45 15.21
N CYS A 48 0.00 0.74 14.52
CA CYS A 48 -0.72 -0.27 13.73
C CYS A 48 0.12 -0.84 12.56
N TYR A 49 1.20 -0.15 12.15
CA TYR A 49 2.20 -0.65 11.20
C TYR A 49 3.47 -1.17 11.86
N GLY A 50 3.52 -1.21 13.20
CA GLY A 50 4.68 -1.65 13.95
C GLY A 50 5.12 -3.07 13.61
N GLY A 51 6.43 -3.25 13.43
CA GLY A 51 7.04 -4.50 12.98
C GLY A 51 7.29 -5.56 14.06
N HIS A 52 6.84 -5.37 15.29
CA HIS A 52 7.21 -6.20 16.45
C HIS A 52 6.83 -7.67 16.27
N ARG A 53 5.65 -7.99 15.70
CA ARG A 53 5.25 -9.39 15.46
C ARG A 53 6.16 -10.07 14.44
N LEU A 54 6.46 -9.39 13.34
CA LEU A 54 7.34 -9.93 12.30
C LEU A 54 8.78 -10.07 12.80
N THR A 55 9.26 -9.10 13.57
CA THR A 55 10.58 -9.12 14.20
C THR A 55 10.72 -10.28 15.16
N ARG A 56 9.74 -10.44 16.07
CA ARG A 56 9.70 -11.51 17.08
C ARG A 56 9.52 -12.89 16.45
N ASP A 57 8.56 -13.07 15.55
CA ASP A 57 8.20 -14.38 15.00
C ASP A 57 9.18 -14.80 13.88
N GLY A 58 9.88 -13.85 13.27
CA GLY A 58 10.63 -14.06 12.03
C GLY A 58 12.14 -13.87 12.10
N ASN A 59 12.64 -13.25 13.18
CA ASN A 59 14.04 -12.81 13.30
C ASN A 59 14.48 -11.96 12.09
N ILE A 60 13.69 -10.93 11.76
CA ILE A 60 13.96 -9.98 10.68
C ILE A 60 14.04 -8.55 11.22
N VAL A 61 14.63 -7.63 10.44
CA VAL A 61 14.55 -6.19 10.71
C VAL A 61 13.38 -5.60 9.93
N VAL A 62 12.57 -4.75 10.57
CA VAL A 62 11.49 -4.00 9.91
C VAL A 62 11.79 -2.50 9.97
N VAL A 63 11.77 -1.85 8.81
CA VAL A 63 11.96 -0.40 8.66
C VAL A 63 10.65 0.21 8.16
N ALA A 64 9.97 1.01 8.97
CA ALA A 64 8.76 1.72 8.56
C ALA A 64 9.10 3.16 8.21
N VAL A 65 8.73 3.60 7.01
CA VAL A 65 9.17 4.89 6.43
C VAL A 65 8.06 5.92 6.54
N ASN A 66 8.40 7.12 7.02
CA ASN A 66 7.61 8.33 6.82
C ASN A 66 8.07 9.03 5.54
N TYR A 67 7.11 9.47 4.73
CA TYR A 67 7.37 10.19 3.48
C TYR A 67 6.30 11.29 3.31
N ARG A 68 6.58 12.30 2.49
CA ARG A 68 5.63 13.40 2.28
C ARG A 68 4.34 12.89 1.64
N VAL A 69 3.21 13.35 2.15
CA VAL A 69 1.87 13.07 1.62
C VAL A 69 1.21 14.35 1.11
N GLY A 70 0.10 14.20 0.41
CA GLY A 70 -0.72 15.31 -0.03
C GLY A 70 -0.03 16.18 -1.08
N ILE A 71 -0.32 17.47 -1.02
CA ILE A 71 0.31 18.53 -1.80
C ILE A 71 1.82 18.58 -1.54
N PHE A 72 2.26 18.34 -0.31
CA PHE A 72 3.68 18.34 0.05
C PHE A 72 4.49 17.24 -0.68
N GLY A 73 3.85 16.11 -1.01
CA GLY A 73 4.49 14.98 -1.68
C GLY A 73 4.25 14.89 -3.19
N TYR A 74 3.09 15.33 -3.67
CA TYR A 74 2.60 15.00 -5.01
C TYR A 74 2.15 16.20 -5.86
N LEU A 75 2.33 17.45 -5.40
CA LEU A 75 1.93 18.62 -6.17
C LEU A 75 2.70 18.70 -7.50
N MET A 76 1.95 18.78 -8.60
CA MET A 76 2.46 19.18 -9.91
C MET A 76 1.82 20.51 -10.31
N ALA A 77 2.61 21.57 -10.31
CA ALA A 77 2.18 22.91 -10.66
C ALA A 77 3.31 23.67 -11.35
N GLU A 78 3.00 24.24 -12.52
CA GLU A 78 3.97 24.96 -13.36
C GLU A 78 4.62 26.12 -12.58
N GLY A 79 5.95 26.21 -12.66
CA GLY A 79 6.74 27.19 -11.92
C GLY A 79 6.80 26.98 -10.40
N ILE A 80 6.11 25.98 -9.83
CA ILE A 80 6.03 25.74 -8.39
C ILE A 80 6.65 24.40 -8.01
N SER A 81 6.19 23.30 -8.63
CA SER A 81 6.67 21.95 -8.35
C SER A 81 6.49 21.05 -9.56
N ALA A 82 7.54 20.30 -9.93
CA ALA A 82 7.46 19.26 -10.94
C ALA A 82 6.73 18.00 -10.41
N GLY A 83 6.70 17.81 -9.09
CA GLY A 83 6.10 16.69 -8.36
C GLY A 83 7.05 15.54 -8.07
N ASN A 84 6.52 14.39 -7.65
CA ASN A 84 7.26 13.19 -7.21
C ASN A 84 8.21 13.36 -6.00
N LEU A 85 7.99 14.38 -5.18
CA LEU A 85 8.74 14.57 -3.94
C LEU A 85 8.61 13.37 -2.99
N ALA A 86 7.41 12.81 -2.85
CA ALA A 86 7.21 11.57 -2.09
C ALA A 86 7.98 10.37 -2.68
N THR A 87 8.07 10.27 -4.01
CA THR A 87 8.86 9.22 -4.67
C THR A 87 10.36 9.39 -4.39
N ALA A 88 10.84 10.64 -4.34
CA ALA A 88 12.20 10.94 -3.93
C ALA A 88 12.45 10.57 -2.47
N ASP A 89 11.47 10.78 -1.57
CA ASP A 89 11.57 10.36 -0.16
C ASP A 89 11.68 8.84 -0.04
N HIS A 90 10.88 8.08 -0.80
CA HIS A 90 10.99 6.61 -0.83
C HIS A 90 12.38 6.15 -1.29
N LEU A 91 12.91 6.76 -2.35
CA LEU A 91 14.25 6.45 -2.86
C LEU A 91 15.33 6.77 -1.83
N ALA A 92 15.27 7.95 -1.20
CA ALA A 92 16.20 8.37 -0.17
C ALA A 92 16.18 7.41 1.04
N ALA A 93 14.99 6.95 1.46
CA ALA A 93 14.86 5.96 2.52
C ALA A 93 15.50 4.62 2.15
N LEU A 94 15.32 4.14 0.91
CA LEU A 94 15.97 2.90 0.45
C LEU A 94 17.49 3.02 0.37
N GLN A 95 18.00 4.16 -0.10
CA GLN A 95 19.43 4.44 -0.09
C GLN A 95 19.99 4.49 1.33
N TRP A 96 19.25 5.09 2.26
CA TRP A 96 19.61 5.10 3.67
C TRP A 96 19.65 3.69 4.25
N VAL A 97 18.62 2.85 3.98
CA VAL A 97 18.59 1.45 4.44
C VAL A 97 19.80 0.69 3.91
N HIS A 98 20.07 0.77 2.60
CA HIS A 98 21.21 0.10 1.99
C HIS A 98 22.55 0.53 2.62
N ALA A 99 22.71 1.80 2.97
CA ALA A 99 23.96 2.32 3.54
C ALA A 99 24.12 2.05 5.05
N ASN A 100 23.03 1.85 5.80
CA ASN A 100 23.09 1.91 7.27
C ASN A 100 22.50 0.69 7.99
N ILE A 101 21.70 -0.15 7.34
CA ILE A 101 20.90 -1.17 8.06
C ILE A 101 21.75 -2.26 8.72
N SER A 102 22.98 -2.47 8.27
CA SER A 102 23.93 -3.38 8.92
C SER A 102 24.23 -2.99 10.37
N ALA A 103 24.26 -1.69 10.69
CA ALA A 103 24.45 -1.24 12.07
C ALA A 103 23.28 -1.61 13.01
N PHE A 104 22.15 -2.03 12.44
CA PHE A 104 20.95 -2.47 13.17
C PHE A 104 20.71 -3.98 13.00
N GLY A 105 21.72 -4.72 12.55
CA GLY A 105 21.70 -6.16 12.33
C GLY A 105 20.87 -6.63 11.14
N GLY A 106 20.61 -5.75 10.17
CA GLY A 106 20.00 -6.09 8.90
C GLY A 106 21.02 -6.33 7.79
N ASP A 107 20.66 -7.14 6.81
CA ASP A 107 21.44 -7.40 5.60
C ASP A 107 20.96 -6.46 4.46
N PRO A 108 21.78 -5.49 4.01
CA PRO A 108 21.42 -4.56 2.94
C PRO A 108 21.25 -5.25 1.57
N HIS A 109 21.72 -6.49 1.41
CA HIS A 109 21.55 -7.28 0.19
C HIS A 109 20.33 -8.21 0.23
N ASN A 110 19.64 -8.29 1.38
CA ASN A 110 18.46 -9.11 1.59
C ASN A 110 17.24 -8.27 1.98
N VAL A 111 16.93 -7.28 1.13
CA VAL A 111 15.85 -6.31 1.34
C VAL A 111 14.60 -6.71 0.55
N THR A 112 13.48 -6.75 1.28
CA THR A 112 12.12 -6.82 0.73
C THR A 112 11.42 -5.49 0.95
N ILE A 113 10.89 -4.87 -0.10
CA ILE A 113 10.01 -3.70 0.03
C ILE A 113 8.55 -4.15 0.07
N ALA A 114 7.74 -3.54 0.92
CA ALA A 114 6.33 -3.87 1.03
C ALA A 114 5.49 -2.61 1.24
N GLY A 115 4.26 -2.65 0.79
CA GLY A 115 3.32 -1.59 1.10
C GLY A 115 1.88 -2.00 0.91
N GLN A 116 0.99 -1.14 1.39
CA GLN A 116 -0.45 -1.32 1.29
C GLN A 116 -1.10 -0.10 0.64
N SER A 117 -2.11 -0.30 -0.22
CA SER A 117 -2.83 0.79 -0.88
C SER A 117 -1.89 1.73 -1.65
N ALA A 118 -1.89 3.04 -1.35
CA ALA A 118 -0.94 4.02 -1.90
C ALA A 118 0.54 3.61 -1.72
N GLY A 119 0.90 2.94 -0.62
CA GLY A 119 2.24 2.38 -0.41
C GLY A 119 2.55 1.22 -1.35
N ALA A 120 1.57 0.34 -1.62
CA ALA A 120 1.73 -0.72 -2.63
C ALA A 120 1.86 -0.16 -4.05
N HIS A 121 1.19 0.97 -4.35
CA HIS A 121 1.40 1.70 -5.60
C HIS A 121 2.80 2.32 -5.67
N SER A 122 3.31 2.84 -4.56
CA SER A 122 4.69 3.34 -4.48
C SER A 122 5.70 2.22 -4.72
N VAL A 123 5.50 1.04 -4.14
CA VAL A 123 6.27 -0.17 -4.43
C VAL A 123 6.24 -0.51 -5.92
N LEU A 124 5.06 -0.49 -6.55
CA LEU A 124 4.95 -0.71 -8.01
C LEU A 124 5.80 0.28 -8.81
N CYS A 125 5.81 1.55 -8.45
CA CYS A 125 6.62 2.56 -9.12
C CYS A 125 8.13 2.24 -8.96
N LEU A 126 8.57 1.91 -7.74
CA LEU A 126 9.96 1.60 -7.40
C LEU A 126 10.52 0.39 -8.16
N LEU A 127 9.68 -0.60 -8.53
CA LEU A 127 10.11 -1.80 -9.27
C LEU A 127 10.81 -1.49 -10.59
N GLY A 128 10.38 -0.44 -11.29
CA GLY A 128 10.89 -0.06 -12.62
C GLY A 128 11.66 1.26 -12.61
N MET A 129 12.20 1.67 -11.46
CA MET A 129 13.10 2.81 -11.36
C MET A 129 14.56 2.35 -11.49
N PRO A 130 15.36 2.88 -12.44
CA PRO A 130 16.78 2.53 -12.55
C PRO A 130 17.59 2.83 -11.28
N SER A 131 17.22 3.89 -10.56
CA SER A 131 17.86 4.32 -9.31
C SER A 131 17.62 3.37 -8.12
N THR A 132 16.76 2.36 -8.26
CA THR A 132 16.51 1.34 -7.22
C THR A 132 17.21 0.01 -7.48
N ARG A 133 18.03 -0.09 -8.53
CA ARG A 133 18.82 -1.29 -8.81
C ARG A 133 19.74 -1.59 -7.62
N GLY A 134 19.76 -2.85 -7.18
CA GLY A 134 20.55 -3.30 -6.05
C GLY A 134 20.02 -2.92 -4.66
N LEU A 135 18.99 -2.07 -4.55
CA LEU A 135 18.45 -1.66 -3.24
C LEU A 135 17.46 -2.67 -2.64
N PHE A 136 16.89 -3.56 -3.46
CA PHE A 136 16.02 -4.65 -3.04
C PHE A 136 15.91 -5.71 -4.15
N THR A 137 15.52 -6.91 -3.76
CA THR A 137 15.27 -8.06 -4.67
C THR A 137 13.84 -8.57 -4.60
N ARG A 138 13.07 -8.15 -3.57
CA ARG A 138 11.71 -8.65 -3.34
C ARG A 138 10.71 -7.55 -3.08
N ALA A 139 9.47 -7.78 -3.49
CA ALA A 139 8.39 -6.82 -3.31
C ALA A 139 7.07 -7.47 -2.88
N ILE A 140 6.32 -6.79 -2.01
CA ILE A 140 4.96 -7.19 -1.60
C ILE A 140 4.00 -6.02 -1.82
N LEU A 141 3.01 -6.21 -2.67
CA LEU A 141 2.00 -5.21 -3.03
C LEU A 141 0.63 -5.64 -2.49
N GLN A 142 0.20 -5.01 -1.40
CA GLN A 142 -1.07 -5.32 -0.74
C GLN A 142 -2.16 -4.32 -1.15
N SER A 143 -3.13 -4.77 -1.95
CA SER A 143 -4.26 -3.95 -2.41
C SER A 143 -3.83 -2.62 -3.04
N GLY A 144 -2.78 -2.65 -3.87
CA GLY A 144 -2.35 -1.46 -4.60
C GLY A 144 -3.40 -1.02 -5.64
N PRO A 145 -3.72 0.29 -5.77
CA PRO A 145 -4.62 0.82 -6.79
C PRO A 145 -4.00 0.75 -8.19
N ALA A 146 -3.74 -0.46 -8.69
CA ALA A 146 -3.02 -0.70 -9.93
C ALA A 146 -3.75 -0.19 -11.19
N PHE A 147 -5.02 0.25 -11.07
CA PHE A 147 -5.72 0.97 -12.14
C PHE A 147 -5.01 2.28 -12.53
N LEU A 148 -4.22 2.85 -11.63
CA LEU A 148 -3.41 4.04 -11.87
C LEU A 148 -2.16 3.76 -12.72
N GLY A 149 -1.82 2.49 -12.95
CA GLY A 149 -0.52 2.14 -13.54
C GLY A 149 0.62 2.60 -12.63
N ILE A 150 1.51 3.44 -13.15
CA ILE A 150 2.55 4.15 -12.38
C ILE A 150 2.21 5.65 -12.21
N GLY A 151 0.95 6.03 -12.42
CA GLY A 151 0.45 7.40 -12.29
C GLY A 151 0.16 8.10 -13.63
N SER A 152 -0.18 9.40 -13.56
CA SER A 152 -0.61 10.18 -14.72
C SER A 152 -0.29 11.66 -14.59
N ALA A 153 0.64 12.16 -15.41
CA ALA A 153 0.99 13.58 -15.46
C ALA A 153 -0.18 14.49 -15.87
N ARG A 154 -1.16 13.98 -16.61
CA ARG A 154 -2.39 14.73 -16.93
C ARG A 154 -3.24 14.92 -15.68
N MET A 155 -3.44 13.86 -14.90
CA MET A 155 -4.23 13.93 -13.66
C MET A 155 -3.55 14.78 -12.61
N ALA A 156 -2.23 14.66 -12.45
CA ALA A 156 -1.44 15.46 -11.53
C ALA A 156 -1.52 16.97 -11.85
N ARG A 157 -1.36 17.36 -13.13
CA ARG A 157 -1.55 18.76 -13.55
C ARG A 157 -2.96 19.28 -13.27
N HIS A 158 -3.98 18.45 -13.46
CA HIS A 158 -5.37 18.84 -13.18
C HIS A 158 -5.61 19.01 -11.68
N GLY A 159 -5.08 18.11 -10.86
CA GLY A 159 -5.09 18.22 -9.40
C GLY A 159 -4.41 19.51 -8.92
N GLY A 160 -3.19 19.78 -9.40
CA GLY A 160 -2.45 21.00 -9.06
C GLY A 160 -3.19 22.28 -9.44
N LYS A 161 -3.82 22.33 -10.61
CA LYS A 161 -4.67 23.48 -11.00
C LYS A 161 -5.87 23.69 -10.07
N ARG A 162 -6.53 22.59 -9.67
CA ARG A 162 -7.65 22.66 -8.70
C ARG A 162 -7.19 23.12 -7.33
N PHE A 163 -6.05 22.63 -6.85
CA PHE A 163 -5.46 23.09 -5.61
C PHE A 163 -5.18 24.60 -5.63
N LEU A 164 -4.52 25.10 -6.68
CA LEU A 164 -4.21 26.52 -6.81
C LEU A 164 -5.48 27.40 -6.93
N ALA A 165 -6.58 26.87 -7.47
CA ALA A 165 -7.85 27.58 -7.50
C ALA A 165 -8.48 27.76 -6.11
N HIS A 166 -8.16 26.89 -5.15
CA HIS A 166 -8.64 26.97 -3.76
C HIS A 166 -7.65 27.67 -2.81
N LEU A 167 -6.41 27.90 -3.25
CA LEU A 167 -5.40 28.55 -2.45
C LEU A 167 -5.34 30.05 -2.76
N ASN A 168 -5.58 30.87 -1.75
CA ASN A 168 -5.42 32.33 -1.86
C ASN A 168 -3.96 32.72 -1.63
N GLY A 169 -3.11 32.59 -2.66
CA GLY A 169 -1.71 33.06 -2.62
C GLY A 169 -0.71 32.06 -3.20
N ASP A 170 0.58 32.32 -2.95
CA ASP A 170 1.66 31.44 -3.36
C ASP A 170 1.81 30.27 -2.35
N PRO A 171 1.73 28.99 -2.78
CA PRO A 171 1.92 27.85 -1.88
C PRO A 171 3.31 27.80 -1.23
N ARG A 172 4.30 28.54 -1.74
CA ARG A 172 5.64 28.63 -1.14
C ARG A 172 5.68 29.50 0.12
N THR A 173 4.69 30.35 0.32
CA THR A 173 4.62 31.29 1.46
C THR A 173 3.36 31.13 2.29
N ALA A 174 2.35 30.40 1.79
CA ALA A 174 1.13 30.09 2.52
C ALA A 174 1.42 29.24 3.76
N SER A 175 0.63 29.42 4.81
CA SER A 175 0.73 28.57 5.99
C SER A 175 0.31 27.13 5.68
N THR A 176 0.85 26.16 6.42
CA THR A 176 0.47 24.74 6.34
C THR A 176 -1.04 24.55 6.47
N ALA A 177 -1.70 25.33 7.34
CA ALA A 177 -3.15 25.28 7.54
C ALA A 177 -3.94 25.73 6.29
N GLU A 178 -3.48 26.76 5.57
CA GLU A 178 -4.11 27.21 4.33
C GLU A 178 -3.92 26.18 3.21
N ILE A 179 -2.73 25.61 3.09
CA ILE A 179 -2.42 24.55 2.12
C ILE A 179 -3.34 23.34 2.36
N LEU A 180 -3.47 22.88 3.61
CA LEU A 180 -4.31 21.74 3.95
C LEU A 180 -5.80 22.01 3.69
N ARG A 181 -6.29 23.23 3.98
CA ARG A 181 -7.66 23.63 3.66
C ARG A 181 -7.93 23.63 2.17
N ALA A 182 -7.01 24.18 1.37
CA ALA A 182 -7.11 24.18 -0.09
C ALA A 182 -7.05 22.75 -0.67
N GLN A 183 -6.20 21.89 -0.11
CA GLN A 183 -6.15 20.47 -0.46
C GLN A 183 -7.48 19.77 -0.17
N GLU A 184 -8.09 20.00 0.98
CA GLU A 184 -9.37 19.40 1.34
C GLU A 184 -10.46 19.75 0.31
N GLN A 185 -10.57 21.02 -0.07
CA GLN A 185 -11.52 21.45 -1.10
C GLN A 185 -11.20 20.82 -2.47
N MET A 186 -9.93 20.75 -2.86
CA MET A 186 -9.51 20.07 -4.10
C MET A 186 -9.91 18.58 -4.11
N VAL A 187 -9.76 17.88 -2.99
CA VAL A 187 -10.13 16.46 -2.87
C VAL A 187 -11.65 16.29 -3.02
N LEU A 188 -12.44 17.15 -2.38
CA LEU A 188 -13.90 17.15 -2.48
C LEU A 188 -14.36 17.37 -3.93
N ASP A 189 -13.80 18.36 -4.61
CA ASP A 189 -14.10 18.66 -6.03
C ASP A 189 -13.71 17.53 -6.98
N SER A 190 -12.74 16.72 -6.57
CA SER A 190 -12.24 15.60 -7.38
C SER A 190 -13.01 14.31 -7.18
N ALA A 191 -13.92 14.25 -6.20
CA ALA A 191 -14.73 13.07 -5.91
C ALA A 191 -15.71 12.70 -7.04
N GLY A 192 -16.02 13.64 -7.94
CA GLY A 192 -16.83 13.41 -9.14
C GLY A 192 -18.29 13.06 -8.85
N PHE A 193 -19.01 12.59 -9.86
CA PHE A 193 -20.43 12.26 -9.72
C PHE A 193 -20.64 11.17 -8.65
N LEU A 194 -21.54 11.43 -7.69
CA LEU A 194 -21.83 10.59 -6.52
C LEU A 194 -20.64 10.30 -5.59
N ASN A 195 -19.53 11.04 -5.67
CA ASN A 195 -18.33 10.82 -4.85
C ASN A 195 -17.74 9.41 -4.99
N LEU A 196 -17.64 8.92 -6.23
CA LEU A 196 -17.12 7.60 -6.56
C LEU A 196 -15.75 7.63 -7.27
N SER A 197 -15.23 8.82 -7.60
CA SER A 197 -13.90 8.94 -8.20
C SER A 197 -12.83 8.48 -7.21
N PRO A 198 -11.98 7.50 -7.57
CA PRO A 198 -10.98 6.94 -6.67
C PRO A 198 -9.70 7.78 -6.59
N SER A 199 -9.62 8.94 -7.26
CA SER A 199 -8.40 9.73 -7.36
C SER A 199 -8.66 11.23 -7.27
N SER A 200 -7.93 11.88 -6.37
CA SER A 200 -7.86 13.35 -6.24
C SER A 200 -6.89 14.02 -7.24
N GLY A 201 -6.12 13.22 -7.97
CA GLY A 201 -5.02 13.71 -8.83
C GLY A 201 -3.68 13.78 -8.11
N LEU A 202 -3.65 13.59 -6.79
CA LEU A 202 -2.42 13.39 -6.03
C LEU A 202 -1.95 11.95 -6.17
N THR A 203 -0.96 11.73 -7.03
CA THR A 203 -0.34 10.44 -7.29
C THR A 203 1.02 10.66 -7.96
N THR A 204 1.76 9.58 -8.21
CA THR A 204 3.06 9.66 -8.88
C THR A 204 2.92 10.11 -10.34
N ILE A 205 4.02 10.61 -10.90
CA ILE A 205 4.04 11.32 -12.18
C ILE A 205 5.09 10.67 -13.08
N PRO A 206 4.70 9.84 -14.06
CA PRO A 206 5.67 9.23 -14.98
C PRO A 206 6.43 10.29 -15.78
N GLY A 207 7.74 10.12 -15.91
CA GLY A 207 8.63 11.03 -16.66
C GLY A 207 9.09 12.25 -15.89
N VAL A 208 8.86 12.30 -14.57
CA VAL A 208 9.41 13.31 -13.66
C VAL A 208 10.30 12.59 -12.66
N GLU A 209 11.56 13.01 -12.55
CA GLU A 209 12.52 12.40 -11.63
C GLU A 209 11.95 12.29 -10.20
N PRO A 210 12.19 11.17 -9.49
CA PRO A 210 13.03 10.04 -9.90
C PRO A 210 12.27 8.94 -10.68
N LEU A 211 11.00 9.16 -11.02
CA LEU A 211 10.18 8.15 -11.70
C LEU A 211 10.32 8.28 -13.23
N PRO A 212 10.86 7.27 -13.92
CA PRO A 212 10.93 7.27 -15.37
C PRO A 212 9.55 7.32 -16.04
N ASP A 213 9.52 7.57 -17.35
CA ASP A 213 8.28 7.45 -18.11
C ASP A 213 7.79 5.98 -18.20
N ASN A 214 6.58 5.79 -18.69
CA ASN A 214 5.95 4.45 -18.79
C ASN A 214 6.75 3.45 -19.65
N ARG A 215 7.46 3.94 -20.68
CA ARG A 215 8.25 3.09 -21.58
C ARG A 215 9.55 2.70 -20.88
N GLN A 216 10.27 3.67 -20.34
CA GLN A 216 11.50 3.45 -19.58
C GLN A 216 11.26 2.54 -18.38
N TRP A 217 10.17 2.73 -17.64
CA TRP A 217 9.76 1.81 -16.56
C TRP A 217 9.52 0.38 -17.08
N ALA A 218 8.89 0.24 -18.25
CA ALA A 218 8.68 -1.07 -18.88
C ALA A 218 9.99 -1.75 -19.25
N ASP A 219 10.92 -0.98 -19.82
CA ASP A 219 12.22 -1.45 -20.27
C ASP A 219 13.06 -1.87 -19.06
N GLU A 220 13.01 -1.10 -17.97
CA GLU A 220 13.64 -1.44 -16.69
C GLU A 220 13.14 -2.78 -16.14
N ILE A 221 11.81 -2.97 -16.08
CA ILE A 221 11.22 -4.24 -15.64
C ILE A 221 11.70 -5.40 -16.51
N ARG A 222 11.76 -5.25 -17.84
CA ARG A 222 12.24 -6.34 -18.71
C ARG A 222 13.69 -6.71 -18.45
N MET A 223 14.53 -5.77 -18.05
CA MET A 223 15.95 -6.02 -17.78
C MET A 223 16.16 -6.78 -16.47
N ARG A 224 15.41 -6.45 -15.40
CA ARG A 224 15.67 -6.99 -14.05
C ARG A 224 14.61 -7.97 -13.54
N ALA A 225 13.57 -8.27 -14.30
CA ALA A 225 12.45 -9.09 -13.83
C ALA A 225 12.90 -10.46 -13.32
N ASN A 226 13.89 -11.11 -13.92
CA ASN A 226 14.39 -12.42 -13.47
C ASN A 226 14.98 -12.39 -12.04
N ASP A 227 15.38 -11.21 -11.56
CA ASP A 227 15.93 -11.00 -10.22
C ASP A 227 14.86 -10.57 -9.20
N LEU A 228 13.59 -10.50 -9.61
CA LEU A 228 12.49 -10.02 -8.78
C LEU A 228 11.54 -11.14 -8.35
N ASP A 229 11.35 -11.20 -7.03
CA ASP A 229 10.30 -11.98 -6.39
C ASP A 229 9.18 -11.06 -5.92
N ILE A 230 7.93 -11.39 -6.24
CA ILE A 230 6.82 -10.47 -6.02
C ILE A 230 5.59 -11.18 -5.47
N ILE A 231 5.06 -10.72 -4.34
CA ILE A 231 3.71 -11.04 -3.89
C ILE A 231 2.79 -9.88 -4.27
N ILE A 232 1.64 -10.18 -4.87
CA ILE A 232 0.58 -9.20 -5.16
C ILE A 232 -0.73 -9.75 -4.60
N GLY A 233 -1.50 -8.94 -3.90
CA GLY A 233 -2.81 -9.40 -3.46
C GLY A 233 -3.85 -8.31 -3.30
N THR A 234 -5.06 -8.79 -3.03
CA THR A 234 -6.27 -7.98 -2.84
C THR A 234 -7.14 -8.61 -1.75
N THR A 235 -8.11 -7.87 -1.25
CA THR A 235 -9.09 -8.37 -0.27
C THR A 235 -10.40 -8.80 -0.94
N GLY A 236 -11.25 -9.50 -0.20
CA GLY A 236 -12.55 -9.98 -0.67
C GLY A 236 -13.51 -8.90 -1.17
N GLN A 237 -13.48 -7.74 -0.51
CA GLN A 237 -14.42 -6.63 -0.66
C GLN A 237 -13.71 -5.27 -0.51
N GLU A 238 -12.74 -5.00 -1.37
CA GLU A 238 -11.93 -3.77 -1.35
C GLU A 238 -12.74 -2.48 -1.16
N MET A 239 -13.88 -2.35 -1.83
CA MET A 239 -14.63 -1.09 -1.84
C MET A 239 -15.59 -0.91 -0.67
N SER A 240 -15.76 -1.90 0.22
CA SER A 240 -16.79 -1.84 1.25
C SER A 240 -16.51 -0.74 2.30
N ALA A 241 -15.24 -0.48 2.64
CA ALA A 241 -14.88 0.60 3.57
C ALA A 241 -15.13 1.99 2.97
N PHE A 242 -14.81 2.19 1.68
CA PHE A 242 -14.93 3.47 0.99
C PHE A 242 -16.39 3.89 0.78
N HIS A 243 -17.24 2.96 0.37
CA HIS A 243 -18.64 3.27 0.08
C HIS A 243 -19.54 3.32 1.32
N ARG A 244 -19.10 2.78 2.46
CA ARG A 244 -19.88 2.90 3.70
C ARG A 244 -20.02 4.35 4.16
N GLN A 245 -19.03 5.20 3.91
CA GLN A 245 -19.11 6.62 4.23
C GLN A 245 -19.90 7.41 3.17
N ASN A 246 -20.08 6.86 1.97
CA ASN A 246 -20.76 7.50 0.85
C ASN A 246 -22.29 7.60 1.07
N THR A 247 -22.81 8.83 1.07
CA THR A 247 -24.23 9.13 1.33
C THR A 247 -25.18 8.52 0.30
N ALA A 248 -24.80 8.48 -0.98
CA ALA A 248 -25.63 7.89 -2.03
C ALA A 248 -25.76 6.37 -1.84
N MET A 249 -24.64 5.70 -1.56
CA MET A 249 -24.61 4.26 -1.28
C MET A 249 -25.39 3.90 0.00
N LYS A 250 -25.34 4.76 1.03
CA LYS A 250 -26.19 4.62 2.23
C LYS A 250 -27.68 4.67 1.89
N ARG A 251 -28.10 5.62 1.04
CA ARG A 251 -29.51 5.74 0.61
C ARG A 251 -29.94 4.53 -0.23
N LEU A 252 -29.11 4.10 -1.17
CA LEU A 252 -29.37 2.93 -2.00
C LEU A 252 -29.61 1.66 -1.15
N ARG A 253 -28.78 1.45 -0.13
CA ARG A 253 -28.90 0.29 0.79
C ARG A 253 -30.19 0.29 1.63
N LYS A 254 -30.84 1.43 1.82
CA LYS A 254 -32.11 1.51 2.56
C LYS A 254 -33.30 1.02 1.74
N LEU A 255 -33.17 0.85 0.43
CA LEU A 255 -34.24 0.29 -0.41
C LEU A 255 -34.40 -1.21 -0.12
N PRO A 256 -35.62 -1.69 0.20
CA PRO A 256 -35.83 -3.08 0.58
C PRO A 256 -35.49 -4.03 -0.57
N ILE A 257 -34.85 -5.16 -0.23
CA ILE A 257 -34.50 -6.30 -1.11
C ILE A 257 -33.50 -5.94 -2.22
N LEU A 258 -33.83 -5.03 -3.14
CA LEU A 258 -33.01 -4.65 -4.28
C LEU A 258 -31.82 -3.77 -3.89
N GLY A 259 -31.97 -2.89 -2.89
CA GLY A 259 -30.93 -1.94 -2.48
C GLY A 259 -29.60 -2.58 -2.10
N PRO A 260 -29.59 -3.55 -1.16
CA PRO A 260 -28.37 -4.28 -0.78
C PRO A 260 -27.73 -5.06 -1.94
N LEU A 261 -28.54 -5.69 -2.80
CA LEU A 261 -28.05 -6.44 -3.95
C LEU A 261 -27.36 -5.54 -4.97
N ILE A 262 -27.98 -4.41 -5.30
CA ILE A 262 -27.41 -3.42 -6.24
C ILE A 262 -26.15 -2.81 -5.63
N ALA A 263 -26.17 -2.40 -4.36
CA ALA A 263 -25.02 -1.83 -3.68
C ALA A 263 -23.83 -2.80 -3.65
N SER A 264 -24.07 -4.08 -3.34
CA SER A 264 -23.05 -5.13 -3.35
C SER A 264 -22.46 -5.35 -4.75
N THR A 265 -23.31 -5.35 -5.78
CA THR A 265 -22.87 -5.48 -7.17
C THR A 265 -21.99 -4.30 -7.61
N ILE A 266 -22.37 -3.07 -7.26
CA ILE A 266 -21.57 -1.86 -7.54
C ILE A 266 -20.23 -1.94 -6.82
N GLU A 267 -20.22 -2.32 -5.55
CA GLU A 267 -19.00 -2.46 -4.74
C GLU A 267 -18.04 -3.49 -5.31
N HIS A 268 -18.56 -4.67 -5.66
CA HIS A 268 -17.77 -5.73 -6.25
C HIS A 268 -17.16 -5.27 -7.59
N THR A 269 -17.98 -4.65 -8.44
CA THR A 269 -17.55 -4.17 -9.76
C THR A 269 -16.46 -3.10 -9.64
N LEU A 270 -16.65 -2.12 -8.76
CA LEU A 270 -15.64 -1.09 -8.52
C LEU A 270 -14.36 -1.67 -7.91
N GLY A 271 -14.47 -2.65 -7.01
CA GLY A 271 -13.30 -3.36 -6.45
C GLY A 271 -12.51 -4.10 -7.52
N GLU A 272 -13.18 -4.77 -8.45
CA GLU A 272 -12.52 -5.44 -9.57
C GLU A 272 -11.92 -4.46 -10.59
N ILE A 273 -12.54 -3.29 -10.81
CA ILE A 273 -12.02 -2.26 -11.71
C ILE A 273 -10.81 -1.53 -11.12
N ILE A 274 -10.82 -1.24 -9.82
CA ILE A 274 -9.81 -0.41 -9.15
C ILE A 274 -8.62 -1.27 -8.69
N PHE A 275 -8.89 -2.44 -8.11
CA PHE A 275 -7.87 -3.28 -7.47
C PHE A 275 -7.68 -4.61 -8.19
N GLY A 276 -8.74 -5.43 -8.29
CA GLY A 276 -8.65 -6.83 -8.69
C GLY A 276 -8.07 -7.08 -10.09
N ALA A 277 -8.77 -6.62 -11.14
CA ALA A 277 -8.36 -6.85 -12.52
C ALA A 277 -7.03 -6.14 -12.87
N PRO A 278 -6.78 -4.89 -12.43
CA PRO A 278 -5.47 -4.25 -12.62
C PRO A 278 -4.32 -4.98 -11.92
N ALA A 279 -4.50 -5.44 -10.67
CA ALA A 279 -3.46 -6.21 -9.96
C ALA A 279 -3.08 -7.49 -10.74
N ARG A 280 -4.07 -8.23 -11.26
CA ARG A 280 -3.82 -9.41 -12.10
C ARG A 280 -3.16 -9.06 -13.44
N ARG A 281 -3.43 -7.88 -14.00
CA ARG A 281 -2.79 -7.40 -15.24
C ARG A 281 -1.31 -7.08 -15.00
N ILE A 282 -0.99 -6.42 -13.89
CA ILE A 282 0.39 -6.15 -13.47
C ILE A 282 1.13 -7.45 -13.17
N ALA A 283 0.53 -8.36 -12.39
CA ALA A 283 1.10 -9.69 -12.11
C ALA A 283 1.44 -10.45 -13.40
N ARG A 284 0.53 -10.44 -14.37
CA ARG A 284 0.77 -11.05 -15.70
C ARG A 284 1.91 -10.38 -16.45
N ARG A 285 2.00 -9.05 -16.41
CA ARG A 285 3.08 -8.30 -17.08
C ARG A 285 4.44 -8.63 -16.46
N LEU A 286 4.52 -8.67 -15.14
CA LEU A 286 5.74 -9.01 -14.39
C LEU A 286 6.16 -10.46 -14.65
N ALA A 287 5.22 -11.41 -14.53
CA ALA A 287 5.49 -12.82 -14.80
C ALA A 287 5.93 -13.07 -16.26
N LYS A 288 5.32 -12.39 -17.24
CA LYS A 288 5.75 -12.46 -18.64
C LYS A 288 7.14 -11.86 -18.89
N ALA A 289 7.58 -10.93 -18.04
CA ALA A 289 8.92 -10.36 -18.13
C ALA A 289 10.00 -11.24 -17.48
N GLY A 290 9.61 -12.25 -16.70
CA GLY A 290 10.53 -13.20 -16.04
C GLY A 290 10.46 -13.22 -14.52
N ALA A 291 9.71 -12.32 -13.89
CA ALA A 291 9.61 -12.25 -12.42
C ALA A 291 8.86 -13.45 -11.85
N ARG A 292 9.27 -13.91 -10.67
CA ARG A 292 8.49 -14.89 -9.90
C ARG A 292 7.40 -14.14 -9.16
N VAL A 293 6.15 -14.45 -9.47
CA VAL A 293 4.99 -13.74 -8.94
C VAL A 293 4.09 -14.70 -8.19
N TRP A 294 3.57 -14.29 -7.03
CA TRP A 294 2.55 -15.01 -6.28
C TRP A 294 1.35 -14.10 -6.06
N ILE A 295 0.15 -14.61 -6.31
CA ILE A 295 -1.09 -13.86 -6.09
C ILE A 295 -1.86 -14.43 -4.91
N TYR A 296 -2.33 -13.57 -4.01
CA TYR A 296 -3.30 -13.95 -2.97
C TYR A 296 -4.60 -13.14 -3.03
N LYS A 297 -5.64 -13.72 -2.41
CA LYS A 297 -6.85 -13.01 -2.03
C LYS A 297 -7.16 -13.27 -0.56
N PHE A 298 -7.31 -12.19 0.22
CA PHE A 298 -7.57 -12.26 1.66
C PHE A 298 -9.07 -12.06 1.94
N ASP A 299 -9.72 -13.06 2.53
CA ASP A 299 -11.18 -13.15 2.59
C ASP A 299 -11.76 -13.21 4.02
N TYR A 300 -10.98 -12.88 5.06
CA TYR A 300 -11.48 -12.85 6.45
C TYR A 300 -12.64 -11.87 6.65
N ARG A 301 -13.66 -12.30 7.39
CA ARG A 301 -14.85 -11.50 7.72
C ARG A 301 -15.14 -11.64 9.21
N ALA A 302 -14.95 -10.57 9.97
CA ALA A 302 -15.30 -10.59 11.38
C ALA A 302 -16.84 -10.68 11.56
N PRO A 303 -17.35 -11.56 12.44
CA PRO A 303 -18.78 -11.88 12.56
C PRO A 303 -19.70 -10.67 12.76
N ALA A 304 -19.31 -9.71 13.60
CA ALA A 304 -20.11 -8.50 13.85
C ALA A 304 -19.69 -7.31 12.97
N SER A 305 -18.69 -7.48 12.10
CA SER A 305 -18.26 -6.43 11.21
C SER A 305 -19.06 -6.43 9.93
N THR A 306 -19.66 -5.27 9.66
CA THR A 306 -20.40 -5.00 8.44
C THR A 306 -19.51 -4.47 7.31
N PHE A 307 -18.19 -4.50 7.49
CA PHE A 307 -17.20 -4.18 6.44
C PHE A 307 -16.81 -5.42 5.62
N GLY A 308 -17.03 -6.62 6.14
CA GLY A 308 -16.57 -7.85 5.49
C GLY A 308 -15.05 -7.88 5.31
N ALA A 309 -14.57 -8.58 4.28
CA ALA A 309 -13.16 -8.69 3.91
C ALA A 309 -12.66 -7.41 3.22
N THR A 310 -12.69 -6.31 3.95
CA THR A 310 -12.51 -4.95 3.42
C THR A 310 -11.05 -4.60 3.12
N HIS A 311 -10.83 -3.46 2.45
CA HIS A 311 -9.49 -2.92 2.24
C HIS A 311 -8.68 -2.83 3.55
N CYS A 312 -7.42 -3.25 3.52
CA CYS A 312 -6.50 -3.34 4.67
C CYS A 312 -6.85 -4.41 5.73
N ILE A 313 -7.84 -5.27 5.53
CA ILE A 313 -8.25 -6.27 6.55
C ILE A 313 -7.14 -7.25 6.91
N GLU A 314 -6.14 -7.44 6.04
CA GLU A 314 -5.01 -8.32 6.28
C GLU A 314 -3.94 -7.71 7.21
N LEU A 315 -3.94 -6.40 7.42
CA LEU A 315 -2.91 -5.72 8.21
C LEU A 315 -2.88 -6.12 9.69
N PRO A 316 -4.01 -6.25 10.42
CA PRO A 316 -4.00 -6.74 11.80
C PRO A 316 -3.42 -8.13 11.99
N PHE A 317 -3.40 -8.95 10.94
CA PHE A 317 -2.86 -10.30 10.96
C PHE A 317 -1.34 -10.30 10.76
N LEU A 318 -0.79 -9.22 10.20
CA LEU A 318 0.62 -9.06 9.82
C LEU A 318 1.39 -8.12 10.75
N LEU A 319 0.86 -6.92 10.97
CA LEU A 319 1.52 -5.78 11.61
C LEU A 319 0.73 -5.33 12.84
N GLY A 320 1.39 -4.58 13.73
CA GLY A 320 0.73 -4.12 14.94
C GLY A 320 0.46 -5.25 15.95
N THR A 321 0.16 -4.88 17.20
CA THR A 321 -0.24 -5.80 18.27
C THR A 321 -1.76 -5.95 18.23
N ASP A 322 -2.30 -6.90 19.00
CA ASP A 322 -3.75 -6.98 19.18
C ASP A 322 -4.32 -5.67 19.74
N THR A 323 -3.61 -5.03 20.68
CA THR A 323 -4.04 -3.76 21.27
C THR A 323 -4.08 -2.60 20.28
N ASP A 324 -3.19 -2.60 19.27
CA ASP A 324 -3.17 -1.55 18.23
C ASP A 324 -4.38 -1.64 17.30
N TRP A 325 -5.00 -2.82 17.20
CA TRP A 325 -6.13 -3.10 16.31
C TRP A 325 -7.45 -3.40 17.02
N GLU A 326 -7.47 -3.44 18.36
CA GLU A 326 -8.62 -3.84 19.19
C GLU A 326 -9.91 -3.10 18.83
N HIS A 327 -9.82 -1.80 18.53
CA HIS A 327 -10.97 -0.96 18.20
C HIS A 327 -11.22 -0.82 16.69
N ALA A 328 -10.52 -1.59 15.85
CA ALA A 328 -10.71 -1.52 14.41
C ALA A 328 -12.11 -2.03 14.04
N PRO A 329 -12.99 -1.21 13.42
CA PRO A 329 -14.37 -1.63 13.11
C PRO A 329 -14.46 -2.85 12.18
N MET A 330 -13.41 -3.10 11.40
CA MET A 330 -13.30 -4.26 10.51
C MET A 330 -13.06 -5.58 11.24
N LEU A 331 -12.69 -5.53 12.53
CA LEU A 331 -12.52 -6.68 13.43
C LEU A 331 -13.66 -6.82 14.44
N ALA A 332 -14.75 -6.06 14.31
CA ALA A 332 -15.86 -6.13 15.25
C ALA A 332 -16.39 -7.57 15.40
N GLY A 333 -16.38 -8.09 16.63
CA GLY A 333 -16.82 -9.45 16.95
C GLY A 333 -15.88 -10.56 16.47
N ALA A 334 -14.65 -10.24 16.04
CA ALA A 334 -13.64 -11.24 15.71
C ALA A 334 -13.23 -12.05 16.95
N HIS A 335 -13.12 -13.37 16.80
CA HIS A 335 -12.57 -14.23 17.85
C HIS A 335 -11.04 -14.08 17.89
N SER A 336 -10.47 -13.97 19.10
CA SER A 336 -9.01 -13.87 19.28
C SER A 336 -8.27 -15.08 18.72
N GLU A 337 -8.87 -16.27 18.80
CA GLU A 337 -8.34 -17.51 18.22
C GLU A 337 -8.21 -17.44 16.69
N ASP A 338 -9.20 -16.85 16.01
CA ASP A 338 -9.14 -16.64 14.55
C ASP A 338 -8.01 -15.68 14.19
N ILE A 339 -7.91 -14.55 14.92
CA ILE A 339 -6.87 -13.55 14.71
C ILE A 339 -5.48 -14.18 14.90
N ALA A 340 -5.30 -14.96 15.96
CA ALA A 340 -4.05 -15.65 16.25
C ALA A 340 -3.70 -16.68 15.16
N ALA A 341 -4.62 -17.58 14.83
CA ALA A 341 -4.37 -18.67 13.89
C ALA A 341 -4.17 -18.18 12.45
N ILE A 342 -5.03 -17.29 11.96
CA ILE A 342 -4.89 -16.68 10.63
C ILE A 342 -3.63 -15.80 10.61
N GLY A 343 -3.37 -15.06 11.69
CA GLY A 343 -2.19 -14.22 11.81
C GLY A 343 -0.90 -15.03 11.72
N GLN A 344 -0.82 -16.16 12.42
CA GLN A 344 0.34 -17.05 12.36
C GLN A 344 0.58 -17.57 10.94
N ARG A 345 -0.46 -18.05 10.24
CA ARG A 345 -0.33 -18.54 8.85
C ARG A 345 0.09 -17.43 7.89
N THR A 346 -0.52 -16.25 8.02
CA THR A 346 -0.23 -15.11 7.15
C THR A 346 1.21 -14.62 7.38
N ARG A 347 1.65 -14.48 8.63
CA ARG A 347 3.04 -14.10 8.92
C ARG A 347 4.03 -15.19 8.48
N ALA A 348 3.71 -16.47 8.61
CA ALA A 348 4.57 -17.53 8.09
C ALA A 348 4.80 -17.42 6.57
N ALA A 349 3.76 -17.08 5.80
CA ALA A 349 3.87 -16.84 4.37
C ALA A 349 4.77 -15.63 4.04
N TRP A 350 4.57 -14.51 4.73
CA TRP A 350 5.39 -13.30 4.52
C TRP A 350 6.84 -13.53 4.94
N LEU A 351 7.08 -14.12 6.12
CA LEU A 351 8.41 -14.34 6.66
C LEU A 351 9.22 -15.34 5.84
N SER A 352 8.59 -16.40 5.32
CA SER A 352 9.27 -17.32 4.40
C SER A 352 9.66 -16.62 3.10
N PHE A 353 8.74 -15.84 2.51
CA PHE A 353 9.03 -15.05 1.31
C PHE A 353 10.16 -14.02 1.54
N ILE A 354 10.13 -13.29 2.65
CA ILE A 354 11.16 -12.31 3.02
C ILE A 354 12.53 -12.97 3.16
N ARG A 355 12.59 -14.22 3.64
CA ARG A 355 13.85 -14.97 3.78
C ARG A 355 14.38 -15.56 2.47
N SER A 356 13.51 -16.21 1.70
CA SER A 356 13.93 -17.10 0.59
C SER A 356 13.42 -16.70 -0.79
N GLY A 357 12.55 -15.69 -0.88
CA GLY A 357 11.92 -15.29 -2.14
C GLY A 357 10.71 -16.11 -2.54
N ALA A 358 10.29 -17.09 -1.74
CA ALA A 358 9.09 -17.87 -2.00
C ALA A 358 8.25 -18.02 -0.71
N PRO A 359 6.92 -17.85 -0.78
CA PRO A 359 6.05 -18.16 0.35
C PRO A 359 5.99 -19.69 0.54
N VAL A 360 6.57 -20.18 1.64
CA VAL A 360 6.58 -21.60 2.00
C VAL A 360 5.47 -21.85 3.01
N VAL A 361 4.35 -22.37 2.51
CA VAL A 361 3.13 -22.66 3.28
C VAL A 361 2.48 -23.96 2.86
N THR A 362 1.57 -24.46 3.69
CA THR A 362 0.71 -25.61 3.42
C THR A 362 -0.75 -25.14 3.42
N PRO A 363 -1.55 -25.48 2.38
CA PRO A 363 -1.14 -26.09 1.11
C PRO A 363 -0.17 -25.21 0.31
N ALA A 364 0.57 -25.79 -0.65
CA ALA A 364 1.62 -25.07 -1.36
C ALA A 364 1.09 -23.88 -2.18
N TRP A 365 1.64 -22.68 -1.94
CA TRP A 365 1.32 -21.48 -2.71
C TRP A 365 2.08 -21.47 -4.04
N GLN A 366 1.42 -21.96 -5.08
CA GLN A 366 1.99 -22.05 -6.43
C GLN A 366 2.26 -20.66 -7.03
N PRO A 367 3.43 -20.44 -7.66
CA PRO A 367 3.69 -19.24 -8.43
C PRO A 367 2.60 -19.02 -9.50
N TYR A 368 2.25 -17.75 -9.70
CA TYR A 368 1.33 -17.32 -10.74
C TYR A 368 1.95 -17.53 -12.12
N SER A 369 1.18 -18.16 -13.00
CA SER A 369 1.47 -18.16 -14.43
C SER A 369 0.23 -17.71 -15.22
N PRO A 370 0.39 -17.13 -16.43
CA PRO A 370 -0.73 -16.76 -17.27
C PRO A 370 -1.67 -17.94 -17.64
N SER A 371 -1.15 -19.17 -17.62
CA SER A 371 -1.90 -20.40 -17.90
C SER A 371 -2.70 -20.90 -16.70
N THR A 372 -2.07 -21.01 -15.52
CA THR A 372 -2.74 -21.53 -14.31
C THR A 372 -3.61 -20.49 -13.61
N ARG A 373 -3.22 -19.21 -13.70
CA ARG A 373 -3.88 -18.08 -13.02
C ARG A 373 -4.15 -18.34 -11.53
N SER A 374 -3.25 -19.06 -10.86
CA SER A 374 -3.36 -19.42 -9.45
C SER A 374 -3.54 -18.19 -8.56
N ILE A 375 -4.47 -18.26 -7.63
CA ILE A 375 -4.70 -17.28 -6.58
C ILE A 375 -4.83 -18.05 -5.27
N TYR A 376 -3.92 -17.78 -4.34
CA TYR A 376 -3.94 -18.39 -3.02
C TYR A 376 -4.96 -17.68 -2.13
N ARG A 377 -5.73 -18.45 -1.36
CA ARG A 377 -6.72 -17.89 -0.42
C ARG A 377 -6.10 -17.80 0.96
N LEU A 378 -6.32 -16.67 1.61
CA LEU A 378 -5.91 -16.41 2.98
C LEU A 378 -7.10 -15.85 3.75
N GLY A 379 -7.08 -16.02 5.06
CA GLY A 379 -8.05 -15.39 5.95
C GLY A 379 -9.31 -16.22 6.20
N SER A 380 -9.38 -17.47 5.73
CA SER A 380 -10.43 -18.38 6.19
C SER A 380 -9.99 -19.07 7.49
N PRO A 381 -10.87 -19.20 8.50
CA PRO A 381 -10.64 -20.08 9.65
C PRO A 381 -10.38 -21.53 9.23
N ASP A 382 -10.97 -21.94 8.09
CA ASP A 382 -10.95 -23.29 7.53
C ASP A 382 -9.77 -23.55 6.57
N ASP A 383 -8.80 -22.63 6.43
CA ASP A 383 -7.57 -22.83 5.63
C ASP A 383 -6.61 -23.87 6.30
N ARG A 384 -7.14 -24.95 6.88
CA ARG A 384 -6.41 -26.00 7.61
C ARG A 384 -5.88 -27.11 6.70
#